data_AF-A0A9Q0PZX8-F1
#
_entry.id   AF-A0A9Q0PZX8-F1
#
_cell.length_a   1.000
_cell.length_b   1.000
_cell.length_c   1.000
_cell.angle_alpha   90.00
_cell.angle_beta   90.00
_cell.angle_gamma   90.00
#
_symmetry.space_group_name_H-M   'P 1'
#
loop_
_entity.id
_entity.type
_entity.pdbx_description
1 polymer ?
#
loop_
_entity_poly.entity_id
_entity_poly.type
_entity_poly.pdbx_seq_one_letter_code
_entity_poly.pdbx_strand_id
1 'polypeptide(L)'
;MELAFSILLFSFLFASLSHQPAYCQQTYINETRLDCDANAAFSKGYLCNGPQTCQSFVTFRSRKPYNTPVRIASLLASEASDIVAINNVSAESAIPPDKMIIIPVTCSCFGNIYKNPAPYTVKPGDTYYILAKEIYQGLSTCQAVISQNYYEGEKMPVGVELQVPIRCACPSKNQTANGVISLVSYMPAEGDTLTRMGELFGVSPQSIMDANSISQNTTVNLFTPILIPLLDESCPVSPTSFFCRCSNGQFSYRYGNSCEVDDKDGEDSPVKLIILL
;
A
#
# COMPACT_ATOMS: atom_id res chain seq x y z
N MET A 1 -24.56 -41.11 30.78
CA MET A 1 -25.31 -39.98 30.19
C MET A 1 -24.52 -38.67 30.28
N GLU A 2 -23.74 -38.44 31.34
CA GLU A 2 -22.93 -37.22 31.51
C GLU A 2 -21.71 -37.11 30.57
N LEU A 3 -21.07 -38.22 30.19
CA LEU A 3 -19.92 -38.18 29.26
C LEU A 3 -20.30 -37.67 27.86
N ALA A 4 -21.50 -38.00 27.39
CA ALA A 4 -21.98 -37.58 26.06
C ALA A 4 -22.28 -36.08 26.01
N PHE A 5 -22.75 -35.50 27.12
CA PHE A 5 -23.06 -34.08 27.22
C PHE A 5 -21.79 -33.21 27.23
N SER A 6 -20.72 -33.70 27.88
CA SER A 6 -19.42 -33.01 27.93
C SER A 6 -18.72 -33.00 26.56
N ILE A 7 -18.84 -34.08 25.78
CA ILE A 7 -18.29 -34.16 24.41
C ILE A 7 -19.03 -33.20 23.46
N LEU A 8 -20.36 -33.07 23.58
CA LEU A 8 -21.18 -32.13 22.80
C LEU A 8 -20.86 -30.66 23.11
N LEU A 9 -20.60 -30.33 24.39
CA LEU A 9 -20.16 -28.99 24.81
C LEU A 9 -18.76 -28.65 24.27
N PHE A 10 -17.84 -29.61 24.28
CA PHE A 10 -16.48 -29.41 23.77
C PHE A 10 -16.44 -29.26 22.24
N SER A 11 -17.31 -29.98 21.52
CA SER A 11 -17.43 -29.84 20.07
C SER A 11 -18.14 -28.54 19.66
N PHE A 12 -19.07 -28.00 20.47
CA PHE A 12 -19.61 -26.65 20.27
C PHE A 12 -18.60 -25.53 20.58
N LEU A 13 -17.73 -25.71 21.59
CA LEU A 13 -16.65 -24.76 21.92
C LEU A 13 -15.54 -24.72 20.87
N PHE A 14 -15.29 -25.83 20.16
CA PHE A 14 -14.37 -25.85 19.02
C PHE A 14 -15.02 -25.35 17.72
N ALA A 15 -16.34 -25.52 17.54
CA ALA A 15 -17.06 -24.99 16.39
C ALA A 15 -17.24 -23.46 16.44
N SER A 16 -17.25 -22.84 17.62
CA SER A 16 -17.29 -21.38 17.77
C SER A 16 -15.93 -20.68 17.59
N LEU A 17 -14.83 -21.45 17.50
CA LEU A 17 -13.49 -20.95 17.17
C LEU A 17 -13.23 -20.84 15.66
N SER A 18 -14.16 -21.28 14.82
CA SER A 18 -14.10 -21.09 13.38
C SER A 18 -15.12 -20.04 12.97
N HIS A 19 -14.63 -18.92 12.42
CA HIS A 19 -15.11 -18.17 11.24
C HIS A 19 -14.32 -16.83 11.18
N GLN A 20 -12.99 -16.89 11.20
CA GLN A 20 -12.23 -15.86 10.48
C GLN A 20 -12.42 -16.22 9.00
N PRO A 21 -13.01 -15.34 8.15
CA PRO A 21 -13.11 -15.65 6.73
C PRO A 21 -11.70 -15.92 6.19
N ALA A 22 -11.45 -17.17 5.79
CA ALA A 22 -10.16 -17.68 5.32
C ALA A 22 -9.66 -17.03 4.01
N TYR A 23 -10.34 -15.99 3.55
CA TYR A 23 -10.11 -15.27 2.29
C TYR A 23 -9.52 -13.87 2.49
N CYS A 24 -9.35 -13.46 3.73
CA CYS A 24 -8.94 -12.12 4.07
C CYS A 24 -7.42 -11.92 4.01
N GLN A 25 -6.98 -10.93 3.24
CA GLN A 25 -5.56 -10.64 3.10
C GLN A 25 -4.99 -10.00 4.37
N GLN A 26 -5.65 -8.99 4.94
CA GLN A 26 -5.25 -8.32 6.19
C GLN A 26 -6.46 -7.75 6.91
N THR A 27 -6.51 -7.82 8.23
CA THR A 27 -7.56 -7.16 9.02
C THR A 27 -7.40 -5.65 8.94
N TYR A 28 -8.42 -4.96 8.44
CA TYR A 28 -8.56 -3.51 8.58
C TYR A 28 -8.79 -3.16 10.05
N ILE A 29 -7.99 -2.24 10.56
CA ILE A 29 -7.93 -1.97 11.99
C ILE A 29 -8.50 -0.58 12.24
N ASN A 30 -9.59 -0.57 13.01
CA ASN A 30 -10.46 0.58 13.21
C ASN A 30 -10.00 1.50 14.36
N GLU A 31 -9.31 0.99 15.39
CA GLU A 31 -9.12 1.78 16.64
C GLU A 31 -7.68 1.76 17.20
N THR A 32 -7.31 2.92 17.79
CA THR A 32 -6.08 3.26 18.56
C THR A 32 -4.71 3.11 17.87
N ARG A 33 -4.50 3.81 16.74
CA ARG A 33 -3.17 3.87 16.07
C ARG A 33 -2.39 5.17 16.22
N LEU A 34 -3.07 6.23 16.56
CA LEU A 34 -2.47 7.52 16.87
C LEU A 34 -2.22 7.71 18.36
N ASP A 35 -2.70 6.76 19.17
CA ASP A 35 -2.29 6.63 20.56
C ASP A 35 -0.89 6.01 20.54
N CYS A 36 0.15 6.81 20.73
CA CYS A 36 1.52 6.33 20.72
C CYS A 36 1.89 5.56 22.01
N ASP A 37 1.03 5.58 23.04
CA ASP A 37 1.25 4.92 24.33
C ASP A 37 0.65 3.50 24.35
N ALA A 38 -0.31 3.21 23.47
CA ALA A 38 -0.88 1.88 23.31
C ALA A 38 0.10 0.90 22.64
N ASN A 39 0.37 -0.26 23.26
CA ASN A 39 1.22 -1.31 22.68
C ASN A 39 0.41 -2.38 21.93
N ALA A 40 -0.33 -1.95 20.91
CA ALA A 40 -1.13 -2.85 20.08
C ALA A 40 -0.28 -3.52 18.98
N ALA A 41 -0.04 -4.83 19.05
CA ALA A 41 0.80 -5.55 18.07
C ALA A 41 0.33 -5.39 16.59
N PHE A 42 -0.98 -5.25 16.37
CA PHE A 42 -1.59 -5.09 15.05
C PHE A 42 -1.30 -3.73 14.38
N SER A 43 -0.82 -2.74 15.14
CA SER A 43 -0.42 -1.44 14.61
C SER A 43 0.95 -1.48 13.90
N LYS A 44 1.75 -2.54 14.07
CA LYS A 44 3.15 -2.63 13.59
C LYS A 44 3.31 -2.86 12.09
N GLY A 45 2.32 -3.43 11.40
CA GLY A 45 2.37 -3.59 9.94
C GLY A 45 1.30 -4.55 9.42
N TYR A 46 1.50 -5.06 8.21
CA TYR A 46 0.71 -6.15 7.62
C TYR A 46 1.48 -7.47 7.76
N LEU A 47 0.78 -8.57 8.05
CA LEU A 47 1.41 -9.89 8.23
C LEU A 47 1.93 -10.45 6.90
N CYS A 48 3.05 -11.14 6.93
CA CYS A 48 3.56 -11.84 5.77
C CYS A 48 2.72 -13.07 5.43
N ASN A 49 2.14 -13.10 4.24
CA ASN A 49 1.28 -14.19 3.76
C ASN A 49 1.41 -14.44 2.24
N GLY A 50 2.46 -13.90 1.62
CA GLY A 50 2.77 -14.01 0.20
C GLY A 50 4.28 -14.17 -0.04
N PRO A 51 4.83 -13.69 -1.17
CA PRO A 51 6.27 -13.75 -1.44
C PRO A 51 7.08 -12.94 -0.42
N GLN A 52 8.39 -13.22 -0.32
CA GLN A 52 9.29 -12.50 0.59
C GLN A 52 9.45 -11.02 0.22
N THR A 53 9.48 -10.72 -1.08
CA THR A 53 9.57 -9.36 -1.61
C THR A 53 8.66 -9.23 -2.83
N CYS A 54 8.08 -8.05 -3.04
CA CYS A 54 7.32 -7.70 -4.24
C CYS A 54 7.37 -6.21 -4.52
N GLN A 55 7.04 -5.82 -5.75
CA GLN A 55 6.68 -4.44 -6.06
C GLN A 55 5.30 -4.14 -5.48
N SER A 56 5.21 -3.10 -4.65
CA SER A 56 3.95 -2.56 -4.11
C SER A 56 3.91 -1.06 -4.36
N PHE A 57 2.80 -0.42 -4.00
CA PHE A 57 2.61 1.02 -4.13
C PHE A 57 2.03 1.59 -2.86
N VAL A 58 2.31 2.87 -2.61
CA VAL A 58 1.66 3.66 -1.57
C VAL A 58 1.12 4.95 -2.18
N THR A 59 0.07 5.51 -1.61
CA THR A 59 -0.40 6.84 -2.01
C THR A 59 0.02 7.90 -1.01
N PHE A 60 0.43 9.06 -1.50
CA PHE A 60 0.84 10.20 -0.70
C PHE A 60 0.24 11.49 -1.26
N ARG A 61 -0.24 12.38 -0.41
CA ARG A 61 -0.73 13.70 -0.82
C ARG A 61 0.37 14.74 -0.73
N SER A 62 0.64 15.41 -1.85
CA SER A 62 1.68 16.45 -1.92
C SER A 62 1.41 17.58 -0.91
N ARG A 63 2.33 17.76 0.04
CA ARG A 63 2.25 18.84 1.06
C ARG A 63 3.65 19.31 1.38
N LYS A 64 3.84 20.62 1.62
CA LYS A 64 5.15 21.13 2.04
C LYS A 64 5.56 20.47 3.37
N PRO A 65 6.86 20.11 3.55
CA PRO A 65 7.96 20.31 2.62
C PRO A 65 8.09 19.21 1.54
N TYR A 66 7.33 18.12 1.62
CA TYR A 66 7.37 16.96 0.72
C TYR A 66 6.42 17.11 -0.48
N ASN A 67 6.69 18.10 -1.33
CA ASN A 67 5.83 18.46 -2.47
C ASN A 67 6.57 18.45 -3.81
N THR A 68 7.69 17.73 -3.91
CA THR A 68 8.43 17.52 -5.16
C THR A 68 8.77 16.04 -5.28
N PRO A 69 8.94 15.49 -6.50
CA PRO A 69 9.28 14.07 -6.67
C PRO A 69 10.48 13.63 -5.84
N VAL A 70 11.56 14.42 -5.84
CA VAL A 70 12.78 14.13 -5.05
C VAL A 70 12.49 14.05 -3.56
N ARG A 71 11.77 15.03 -3.00
CA ARG A 71 11.50 15.04 -1.55
C ARG A 71 10.54 13.92 -1.13
N ILE A 72 9.59 13.56 -1.98
CA ILE A 72 8.66 12.43 -1.72
C ILE A 72 9.43 11.11 -1.81
N ALA A 73 10.27 10.94 -2.84
CA ALA A 73 11.13 9.77 -3.02
C ALA A 73 12.05 9.54 -1.82
N SER A 74 12.75 10.59 -1.37
CA SER A 74 13.60 10.51 -0.17
C SER A 74 12.80 10.17 1.10
N LEU A 75 11.57 10.68 1.25
CA LEU A 75 10.74 10.40 2.42
C LEU A 75 10.29 8.94 2.47
N LEU A 76 9.91 8.37 1.33
CA LEU A 76 9.24 7.07 1.23
C LEU A 76 10.16 5.94 0.75
N ALA A 77 11.46 6.19 0.63
CA ALA A 77 12.46 5.27 0.07
C ALA A 77 12.02 4.69 -1.29
N SER A 78 11.87 5.59 -2.25
CA SER A 78 11.50 5.33 -3.64
C SER A 78 12.40 6.12 -4.59
N GLU A 79 12.20 5.98 -5.90
CA GLU A 79 12.95 6.69 -6.94
C GLU A 79 12.14 7.84 -7.54
N ALA A 80 12.76 9.02 -7.64
CA ALA A 80 12.08 10.21 -8.12
C ALA A 80 11.66 10.11 -9.60
N SER A 81 12.44 9.41 -10.43
CA SER A 81 12.12 9.15 -11.83
C SER A 81 10.84 8.32 -11.97
N ASP A 82 10.65 7.35 -11.09
CA ASP A 82 9.47 6.49 -11.15
C ASP A 82 8.22 7.24 -10.69
N ILE A 83 8.36 8.09 -9.66
CA ILE A 83 7.28 9.00 -9.24
C ILE A 83 6.88 9.93 -10.40
N VAL A 84 7.85 10.50 -11.10
CA VAL A 84 7.61 11.36 -12.29
C VAL A 84 6.86 10.59 -13.36
N ALA A 85 7.35 9.40 -13.72
CA ALA A 85 6.80 8.56 -14.78
C ALA A 85 5.37 8.08 -14.48
N ILE A 86 5.14 7.55 -13.27
CA ILE A 86 3.83 6.97 -12.88
C ILE A 86 2.76 8.04 -12.76
N ASN A 87 3.11 9.25 -12.29
CA ASN A 87 2.13 10.29 -11.97
C ASN A 87 2.00 11.38 -13.03
N ASN A 88 2.79 11.30 -14.10
CA ASN A 88 2.89 12.33 -15.14
C ASN A 88 3.03 13.75 -14.55
N VAL A 89 4.02 13.90 -13.66
CA VAL A 89 4.35 15.18 -13.00
C VAL A 89 5.71 15.67 -13.46
N SER A 90 5.95 16.97 -13.40
CA SER A 90 7.29 17.51 -13.67
C SER A 90 8.29 17.07 -12.61
N ALA A 91 9.52 16.77 -13.05
CA ALA A 91 10.64 16.40 -12.18
C ALA A 91 11.14 17.57 -11.31
N GLU A 92 10.96 18.80 -11.79
CA GLU A 92 11.60 19.99 -11.21
C GLU A 92 10.63 20.86 -10.41
N SER A 93 9.35 20.86 -10.78
CA SER A 93 8.37 21.74 -10.15
C SER A 93 7.68 21.11 -8.95
N ALA A 94 7.24 21.95 -8.02
CA ALA A 94 6.35 21.52 -6.95
C ALA A 94 5.05 20.94 -7.52
N ILE A 95 4.67 19.78 -6.99
CA ILE A 95 3.39 19.12 -7.25
C ILE A 95 2.29 19.93 -6.52
N PRO A 96 1.14 20.21 -7.17
CA PRO A 96 0.04 20.94 -6.53
C PRO A 96 -0.35 20.37 -5.16
N PRO A 97 -0.68 21.22 -4.18
CA PRO A 97 -1.09 20.77 -2.86
C PRO A 97 -2.24 19.77 -2.91
N ASP A 98 -2.17 18.76 -2.04
CA ASP A 98 -3.15 17.68 -1.88
C ASP A 98 -3.38 16.79 -3.12
N LYS A 99 -2.67 17.04 -4.24
CA LYS A 99 -2.61 16.08 -5.35
C LYS A 99 -2.11 14.74 -4.82
N MET A 100 -2.89 13.70 -5.03
CA MET A 100 -2.51 12.34 -4.71
C MET A 100 -1.45 11.87 -5.70
N ILE A 101 -0.38 11.31 -5.16
CA ILE A 101 0.76 10.75 -5.87
C ILE A 101 0.86 9.28 -5.49
N ILE A 102 1.15 8.44 -6.46
CA ILE A 102 1.34 7.01 -6.32
C ILE A 102 2.84 6.73 -6.38
N ILE A 103 3.36 6.05 -5.38
CA ILE A 103 4.79 5.87 -5.18
C ILE A 103 5.09 4.37 -5.20
N PRO A 104 5.94 3.89 -6.11
CA PRO A 104 6.40 2.51 -6.10
C PRO A 104 7.32 2.29 -4.90
N VAL A 105 7.12 1.18 -4.19
CA VAL A 105 7.99 0.77 -3.08
C VAL A 105 8.32 -0.72 -3.20
N THR A 106 9.53 -1.07 -2.81
CA THR A 106 9.92 -2.47 -2.67
C THR A 106 9.43 -2.97 -1.32
N CYS A 107 8.37 -3.76 -1.32
CA CYS A 107 7.81 -4.29 -0.09
C CYS A 107 8.47 -5.61 0.28
N SER A 108 9.02 -5.71 1.48
CA SER A 108 9.72 -6.92 1.94
C SER A 108 9.20 -7.39 3.29
N CYS A 109 9.21 -8.71 3.48
CA CYS A 109 8.88 -9.34 4.74
C CYS A 109 10.09 -9.31 5.67
N PHE A 110 9.94 -8.69 6.85
CA PHE A 110 10.94 -8.71 7.91
C PHE A 110 10.35 -9.41 9.13
N GLY A 111 10.88 -10.60 9.44
CA GLY A 111 10.25 -11.48 10.42
C GLY A 111 8.91 -11.98 9.89
N ASN A 112 7.82 -11.44 10.42
CA ASN A 112 6.45 -11.77 10.01
C ASN A 112 5.64 -10.55 9.56
N ILE A 113 6.28 -9.40 9.33
CA ILE A 113 5.62 -8.16 8.93
C ILE A 113 6.21 -7.62 7.62
N TYR A 114 5.33 -7.27 6.68
CA TYR A 114 5.68 -6.53 5.47
C TYR A 114 5.93 -5.05 5.77
N LYS A 115 7.01 -4.51 5.21
CA LYS A 115 7.36 -3.09 5.26
C LYS A 115 8.34 -2.70 4.14
N ASN A 116 8.37 -1.40 3.83
CA ASN A 116 9.49 -0.75 3.13
C ASN A 116 10.19 0.17 4.14
N PRO A 117 11.43 -0.13 4.59
CA PRO A 117 12.16 0.74 5.50
C PRO A 117 12.57 2.05 4.81
N ALA A 118 12.27 3.19 5.42
CA ALA A 118 12.67 4.50 4.93
C ALA A 118 13.50 5.26 5.98
N PRO A 119 14.72 5.70 5.67
CA PRO A 119 15.53 6.49 6.57
C PRO A 119 14.94 7.90 6.74
N TYR A 120 14.93 8.41 7.96
CA TYR A 120 14.42 9.74 8.29
C TYR A 120 15.28 10.43 9.35
N THR A 121 15.81 11.60 9.04
CA THR A 121 16.54 12.42 10.01
C THR A 121 15.57 13.28 10.83
N VAL A 122 15.58 13.10 12.14
CA VAL A 122 14.72 13.83 13.09
C VAL A 122 15.00 15.33 13.07
N LYS A 123 13.94 16.12 12.93
CA LYS A 123 13.98 17.60 12.90
C LYS A 123 13.48 18.18 14.22
N PRO A 124 13.81 19.45 14.55
CA PRO A 124 13.26 20.12 15.71
C PRO A 124 11.73 20.11 15.69
N GLY A 125 11.12 19.63 16.79
CA GLY A 125 9.66 19.56 16.95
C GLY A 125 9.03 18.24 16.51
N ASP A 126 9.79 17.33 15.92
CA ASP A 126 9.29 16.01 15.53
C ASP A 126 8.92 15.16 16.76
N THR A 127 7.76 14.51 16.68
CA THR A 127 7.29 13.48 17.61
C THR A 127 6.85 12.25 16.82
N TYR A 128 6.79 11.07 17.45
CA TYR A 128 6.30 9.86 16.76
C TYR A 128 4.88 10.05 16.19
N TYR A 129 4.04 10.82 16.88
CA TYR A 129 2.69 11.19 16.43
C TYR A 129 2.73 12.02 15.14
N ILE A 130 3.52 13.10 15.11
CA ILE A 130 3.66 13.98 13.94
C ILE A 130 4.25 13.19 12.77
N LEU A 131 5.24 12.35 13.03
CA LEU A 131 5.82 11.47 12.01
C LEU A 131 4.74 10.56 11.40
N ALA A 132 4.05 9.78 12.22
CA ALA A 132 3.07 8.81 11.74
C ALA A 132 1.87 9.48 11.03
N LYS A 133 1.28 10.51 11.65
CA LYS A 133 0.02 11.11 11.19
C LYS A 133 0.22 12.16 10.10
N GLU A 134 1.18 13.05 10.26
CA GLU A 134 1.27 14.26 9.45
C GLU A 134 2.32 14.12 8.35
N ILE A 135 3.54 13.69 8.71
CA ILE A 135 4.64 13.54 7.77
C ILE A 135 4.42 12.33 6.85
N TYR A 136 4.15 11.16 7.43
CA TYR A 136 3.90 9.91 6.70
C TYR A 136 2.42 9.65 6.40
N GLN A 137 1.52 10.55 6.80
CA GLN A 137 0.11 10.53 6.42
C GLN A 137 -0.62 9.22 6.76
N GLY A 138 -0.23 8.52 7.81
CA GLY A 138 -0.79 7.21 8.20
C GLY A 138 -0.17 6.00 7.49
N LEU A 139 0.82 6.21 6.61
CA LEU A 139 1.59 5.12 6.00
C LEU A 139 2.54 4.42 6.98
N SER A 140 2.73 4.98 8.17
CA SER A 140 3.37 4.33 9.31
C SER A 140 2.57 4.60 10.59
N THR A 141 2.96 3.99 11.70
CA THR A 141 2.31 4.16 13.02
C THR A 141 3.37 4.45 14.08
N CYS A 142 2.99 5.07 15.20
CA CYS A 142 3.93 5.32 16.30
C CYS A 142 4.61 4.02 16.72
N GLN A 143 3.83 2.95 16.91
CA GLN A 143 4.32 1.65 17.35
C GLN A 143 5.27 1.02 16.35
N ALA A 144 5.00 1.16 15.04
CA ALA A 144 5.88 0.63 14.02
C ALA A 144 7.24 1.33 14.06
N VAL A 145 7.26 2.67 14.19
CA VAL A 145 8.50 3.45 14.33
C VAL A 145 9.20 3.12 15.65
N ILE A 146 8.52 3.19 16.79
CA ILE A 146 9.08 2.89 18.12
C ILE A 146 9.67 1.48 18.16
N SER A 147 8.98 0.48 17.59
CA SER A 147 9.47 -0.90 17.62
C SER A 147 10.75 -1.16 16.81
N GLN A 148 11.15 -0.22 15.95
CA GLN A 148 12.33 -0.35 15.08
C GLN A 148 13.47 0.58 15.45
N ASN A 149 13.25 1.47 16.44
CA ASN A 149 14.20 2.50 16.82
C ASN A 149 14.37 2.50 18.35
N TYR A 150 15.60 2.67 18.82
CA TYR A 150 15.96 2.52 20.24
C TYR A 150 15.66 3.76 21.11
N TYR A 151 14.86 4.72 20.61
CA TYR A 151 14.62 5.98 21.32
C TYR A 151 13.30 5.92 22.11
N GLU A 152 13.42 5.79 23.43
CA GLU A 152 12.29 5.75 24.36
C GLU A 152 11.69 7.15 24.62
N GLY A 153 10.37 7.20 24.85
CA GLY A 153 9.61 8.44 25.16
C GLY A 153 9.01 9.15 23.94
N GLU A 154 8.33 10.27 24.15
CA GLU A 154 7.64 11.03 23.09
C GLU A 154 8.59 11.81 22.15
N LYS A 155 9.85 12.04 22.58
CA LYS A 155 10.80 12.93 21.90
C LYS A 155 12.04 12.19 21.47
N MET A 156 12.27 12.16 20.16
CA MET A 156 13.48 11.63 19.56
C MET A 156 14.56 12.73 19.53
N PRO A 157 15.84 12.42 19.77
CA PRO A 157 16.91 13.41 19.65
C PRO A 157 16.97 14.00 18.23
N VAL A 158 17.10 15.32 18.11
CA VAL A 158 17.23 15.97 16.79
C VAL A 158 18.52 15.52 16.11
N GLY A 159 18.45 15.27 14.80
CA GLY A 159 19.60 14.90 13.96
C GLY A 159 19.90 13.41 13.92
N VAL A 160 19.26 12.58 14.74
CA VAL A 160 19.38 11.13 14.62
C VAL A 160 18.60 10.61 13.42
N GLU A 161 19.06 9.50 12.86
CA GLU A 161 18.34 8.81 11.80
C GLU A 161 17.45 7.72 12.40
N LEU A 162 16.18 7.73 11.98
CA LEU A 162 15.22 6.68 12.26
C LEU A 162 15.03 5.80 11.03
N GLN A 163 14.74 4.53 11.26
CA GLN A 163 14.17 3.65 10.25
C GLN A 163 12.65 3.66 10.39
N VAL A 164 11.97 4.35 9.49
CA VAL A 164 10.51 4.44 9.45
C VAL A 164 9.95 3.33 8.58
N PRO A 165 9.19 2.37 9.13
CA PRO A 165 8.58 1.32 8.33
C PRO A 165 7.34 1.82 7.60
N ILE A 166 7.41 1.91 6.28
CA ILE A 166 6.25 2.19 5.43
C ILE A 166 5.43 0.91 5.30
N ARG A 167 4.14 1.00 5.64
CA ARG A 167 3.18 -0.10 5.56
C ARG A 167 2.82 -0.40 4.11
N CYS A 168 3.28 -1.54 3.63
CA CYS A 168 2.97 -2.11 2.32
C CYS A 168 2.67 -3.60 2.50
N ALA A 169 2.13 -4.26 1.48
CA ALA A 169 1.90 -5.71 1.51
C ALA A 169 2.15 -6.32 0.15
N CYS A 170 2.50 -7.61 0.13
CA CYS A 170 2.55 -8.40 -1.09
C CYS A 170 1.26 -9.19 -1.30
N PRO A 171 0.84 -9.44 -2.55
CA PRO A 171 -0.29 -10.32 -2.83
C PRO A 171 -0.10 -11.70 -2.22
N SER A 172 -1.12 -12.25 -1.56
CA SER A 172 -1.09 -13.66 -1.14
C SER A 172 -1.31 -14.61 -2.32
N LYS A 173 -1.06 -15.91 -2.09
CA LYS A 173 -1.32 -16.97 -3.09
C LYS A 173 -2.76 -16.94 -3.64
N ASN A 174 -3.75 -16.69 -2.79
CA ASN A 174 -5.16 -16.61 -3.22
C ASN A 174 -5.41 -15.39 -4.09
N GLN A 175 -4.81 -14.24 -3.75
CA GLN A 175 -4.92 -13.03 -4.57
C GLN A 175 -4.24 -13.21 -5.92
N THR A 176 -3.03 -13.78 -5.95
CA THR A 176 -2.33 -14.06 -7.22
C THR A 176 -3.09 -15.07 -8.08
N ALA A 177 -3.75 -16.06 -7.47
CA ALA A 177 -4.60 -17.01 -8.19
C ALA A 177 -5.83 -16.34 -8.82
N ASN A 178 -6.29 -15.23 -8.25
CA ASN A 178 -7.37 -14.39 -8.77
C ASN A 178 -6.85 -13.24 -9.67
N GLY A 179 -5.61 -13.30 -10.15
CA GLY A 179 -5.04 -12.34 -11.10
C GLY A 179 -4.52 -11.05 -10.48
N VAL A 180 -4.42 -10.95 -9.14
CA VAL A 180 -3.82 -9.79 -8.48
C VAL A 180 -2.30 -9.80 -8.66
N ILE A 181 -1.78 -8.74 -9.26
CA ILE A 181 -0.35 -8.58 -9.57
C ILE A 181 0.39 -7.72 -8.54
N SER A 182 -0.30 -6.80 -7.87
CA SER A 182 0.28 -5.91 -6.86
C SER A 182 -0.80 -5.34 -5.93
N LEU A 183 -0.36 -4.77 -4.80
CA LEU A 183 -1.24 -4.10 -3.84
C LEU A 183 -0.82 -2.64 -3.68
N VAL A 184 -1.81 -1.75 -3.58
CA VAL A 184 -1.62 -0.34 -3.18
C VAL A 184 -2.03 -0.17 -1.72
N SER A 185 -1.16 0.42 -0.91
CA SER A 185 -1.51 0.99 0.40
C SER A 185 -2.12 2.37 0.16
N TYR A 186 -3.43 2.41 -0.07
CA TYR A 186 -4.18 3.64 -0.34
C TYR A 186 -4.52 4.35 0.95
N MET A 187 -4.27 5.65 1.03
CA MET A 187 -4.62 6.49 2.16
C MET A 187 -5.98 7.17 1.91
N PRO A 188 -7.05 6.78 2.62
CA PRO A 188 -8.37 7.36 2.43
C PRO A 188 -8.39 8.86 2.72
N ALA A 189 -9.13 9.59 1.89
CA ALA A 189 -9.49 10.97 2.10
C ALA A 189 -10.94 11.10 2.58
N GLU A 190 -11.29 12.30 3.05
CA GLU A 190 -12.64 12.59 3.51
C GLU A 190 -13.65 12.38 2.37
N GLY A 191 -14.69 11.60 2.65
CA GLY A 191 -15.73 11.26 1.67
C GLY A 191 -15.39 10.12 0.72
N ASP A 192 -14.26 9.41 0.90
CA ASP A 192 -13.99 8.20 0.13
C ASP A 192 -14.96 7.07 0.50
N THR A 193 -15.37 6.33 -0.54
CA THR A 193 -16.19 5.13 -0.43
C THR A 193 -15.48 3.97 -1.14
N LEU A 194 -15.83 2.73 -0.79
CA LEU A 194 -15.29 1.54 -1.48
C LEU A 194 -15.57 1.59 -2.99
N THR A 195 -16.73 2.10 -3.39
CA THR A 195 -17.09 2.30 -4.80
C THR A 195 -16.17 3.29 -5.49
N ARG A 196 -15.97 4.47 -4.90
CA ARG A 196 -15.10 5.51 -5.50
C ARG A 196 -13.65 5.06 -5.58
N MET A 197 -13.17 4.34 -4.57
CA MET A 197 -11.83 3.75 -4.59
C MET A 197 -11.73 2.66 -5.68
N GLY A 198 -12.74 1.82 -5.83
CA GLY A 198 -12.80 0.82 -6.90
C GLY A 198 -12.71 1.46 -8.29
N GLU A 199 -13.51 2.50 -8.54
CA GLU A 199 -13.49 3.27 -9.80
C GLU A 199 -12.12 3.92 -10.07
N LEU A 200 -11.49 4.48 -9.03
CA LEU A 200 -10.19 5.15 -9.13
C LEU A 200 -9.05 4.21 -9.52
N PHE A 201 -9.12 2.93 -9.13
CA PHE A 201 -8.09 1.93 -9.39
C PHE A 201 -8.51 0.86 -10.40
N GLY A 202 -9.72 0.94 -10.97
CA GLY A 202 -10.24 -0.06 -11.89
C GLY A 202 -10.46 -1.44 -11.25
N VAL A 203 -10.87 -1.48 -9.97
CA VAL A 203 -11.12 -2.73 -9.23
C VAL A 203 -12.52 -2.77 -8.63
N SER A 204 -13.03 -3.96 -8.33
CA SER A 204 -14.35 -4.07 -7.71
C SER A 204 -14.32 -3.67 -6.22
N PRO A 205 -15.40 -3.07 -5.68
CA PRO A 205 -15.52 -2.85 -4.24
C PRO A 205 -15.41 -4.16 -3.43
N GLN A 206 -15.92 -5.27 -3.97
CA GLN A 206 -15.82 -6.59 -3.36
C GLN A 206 -14.37 -7.02 -3.18
N SER A 207 -13.53 -6.87 -4.22
CA SER A 207 -12.10 -7.20 -4.10
C SER A 207 -11.38 -6.35 -3.06
N ILE A 208 -11.77 -5.08 -2.88
CA ILE A 208 -11.23 -4.24 -1.80
C ILE A 208 -11.68 -4.78 -0.43
N MET A 209 -12.95 -5.15 -0.28
CA MET A 209 -13.46 -5.74 0.96
C MET A 209 -12.71 -7.03 1.34
N ASP A 210 -12.54 -7.94 0.37
CA ASP A 210 -11.86 -9.22 0.56
C ASP A 210 -10.39 -9.00 0.95
N ALA A 211 -9.71 -8.02 0.32
CA ALA A 211 -8.33 -7.68 0.65
C ALA A 211 -8.15 -7.05 2.05
N ASN A 212 -9.21 -6.55 2.68
CA ASN A 212 -9.11 -5.80 3.93
C ASN A 212 -9.94 -6.39 5.09
N SER A 213 -10.63 -7.51 4.90
CA SER A 213 -11.54 -8.07 5.91
C SER A 213 -12.63 -7.11 6.36
N ILE A 214 -13.12 -6.27 5.46
CA ILE A 214 -14.16 -5.29 5.77
C ILE A 214 -15.48 -5.66 5.09
N SER A 215 -16.55 -5.04 5.58
CA SER A 215 -17.88 -5.15 4.99
C SER A 215 -18.24 -3.85 4.29
N GLN A 216 -19.31 -3.86 3.50
CA GLN A 216 -19.78 -2.68 2.77
C GLN A 216 -20.14 -1.51 3.71
N ASN A 217 -20.56 -1.83 4.93
CA ASN A 217 -20.93 -0.84 5.95
C ASN A 217 -19.75 -0.39 6.82
N THR A 218 -18.55 -0.92 6.59
CA THR A 218 -17.35 -0.53 7.34
C THR A 218 -17.01 0.92 7.01
N THR A 219 -16.94 1.76 8.04
CA THR A 219 -16.46 3.14 7.90
C THR A 219 -14.95 3.12 7.67
N VAL A 220 -14.53 3.68 6.55
CA VAL A 220 -13.12 3.83 6.22
C VAL A 220 -12.61 5.10 6.91
N ASN A 221 -11.70 4.90 7.86
CA ASN A 221 -11.11 5.95 8.67
C ASN A 221 -9.95 6.62 7.94
N LEU A 222 -9.83 7.94 8.16
CA LEU A 222 -8.64 8.68 7.78
C LEU A 222 -7.41 8.13 8.52
N PHE A 223 -6.25 8.26 7.90
CA PHE A 223 -4.95 7.81 8.45
C PHE A 223 -4.85 6.29 8.69
N THR A 224 -5.75 5.49 8.13
CA THR A 224 -5.64 4.04 8.07
C THR A 224 -5.59 3.58 6.62
N PRO A 225 -4.43 3.08 6.14
CA PRO A 225 -4.34 2.63 4.76
C PRO A 225 -5.24 1.42 4.50
N ILE A 226 -5.87 1.42 3.33
CA ILE A 226 -6.65 0.32 2.78
C ILE A 226 -5.89 -0.29 1.61
N LEU A 227 -5.84 -1.63 1.54
CA LEU A 227 -5.16 -2.35 0.48
C LEU A 227 -6.04 -2.44 -0.76
N ILE A 228 -5.57 -1.91 -1.89
CA ILE A 228 -6.26 -2.02 -3.18
C ILE A 228 -5.57 -3.12 -4.01
N PRO A 229 -6.28 -4.23 -4.35
CA PRO A 229 -5.70 -5.33 -5.10
C PRO A 229 -5.78 -5.11 -6.61
N LEU A 230 -4.64 -4.82 -7.22
CA LEU A 230 -4.53 -4.48 -8.63
C LEU A 230 -4.48 -5.73 -9.49
N LEU A 231 -5.29 -5.76 -10.54
CA LEU A 231 -5.33 -6.83 -11.53
C LEU A 231 -4.46 -6.47 -12.74
N ASP A 232 -4.03 -7.48 -13.50
CA ASP A 232 -3.26 -7.25 -14.74
C ASP A 232 -4.03 -6.37 -15.75
N GLU A 233 -5.37 -6.41 -15.70
CA GLU A 233 -6.30 -5.63 -16.54
C GLU A 233 -6.92 -4.41 -15.83
N SER A 234 -6.48 -4.07 -14.61
CA SER A 234 -7.09 -2.96 -13.84
C SER A 234 -6.73 -1.59 -14.42
N CYS A 235 -7.46 -1.17 -15.45
CA CYS A 235 -7.41 0.19 -15.97
C CYS A 235 -8.53 1.00 -15.34
N PRO A 236 -8.25 2.15 -14.69
CA PRO A 236 -9.30 3.02 -14.24
C PRO A 236 -10.07 3.61 -15.42
N VAL A 237 -11.32 3.99 -15.17
CA VAL A 237 -12.25 4.55 -16.17
C VAL A 237 -11.73 5.87 -16.76
N SER A 238 -10.74 6.50 -16.13
CA SER A 238 -10.03 7.68 -16.62
C SER A 238 -8.61 7.33 -17.11
N PRO A 239 -8.23 7.66 -18.36
CA PRO A 239 -6.92 7.35 -18.95
C PRO A 239 -5.70 8.00 -18.26
N THR A 240 -5.92 8.89 -17.29
CA THR A 240 -4.86 9.65 -16.62
C THR A 240 -4.35 9.02 -15.32
N SER A 241 -4.84 7.84 -14.95
CA SER A 241 -4.52 7.20 -13.67
C SER A 241 -4.03 5.77 -13.89
N PHE A 242 -2.89 5.48 -13.25
CA PHE A 242 -2.46 4.18 -12.73
C PHE A 242 -2.50 2.91 -13.64
N PHE A 243 -1.31 2.31 -13.82
CA PHE A 243 -1.03 0.94 -14.31
C PHE A 243 -2.07 0.32 -15.27
N CYS A 244 -1.90 0.57 -16.57
CA CYS A 244 -2.47 -0.29 -17.60
C CYS A 244 -1.36 -1.13 -18.24
N ARG A 245 -1.49 -2.45 -18.21
CA ARG A 245 -0.70 -3.34 -19.08
C ARG A 245 -1.47 -3.50 -20.39
N CYS A 246 -0.92 -3.00 -21.49
CA CYS A 246 -1.52 -3.19 -22.80
C CYS A 246 -1.33 -4.65 -23.24
N SER A 247 -2.29 -5.21 -23.99
CA SER A 247 -2.35 -6.63 -24.41
C SER A 247 -1.11 -7.17 -25.14
N ASN A 248 -0.18 -6.30 -25.56
CA ASN A 248 1.09 -6.66 -26.22
C ASN A 248 2.22 -7.06 -25.24
N GLY A 249 1.94 -7.23 -23.94
CA GLY A 249 2.91 -7.73 -22.95
C GLY A 249 4.05 -6.76 -22.60
N GLN A 250 4.06 -5.54 -23.16
CA GLN A 250 4.97 -4.47 -22.77
C GLN A 250 4.44 -3.71 -21.54
N PHE A 251 5.30 -3.51 -20.55
CA PHE A 251 5.09 -2.49 -19.52
C PHE A 251 5.30 -1.12 -20.17
N SER A 252 4.22 -0.39 -20.44
CA SER A 252 4.32 0.98 -20.94
C SER A 252 4.08 1.98 -19.82
N TYR A 253 5.15 2.54 -19.26
CA TYR A 253 5.08 3.88 -18.68
C TYR A 253 5.02 4.86 -19.86
N ARG A 254 3.85 5.13 -20.46
CA ARG A 254 3.84 6.02 -21.63
C ARG A 254 2.64 6.94 -21.70
N TYR A 255 2.99 8.23 -21.66
CA TYR A 255 2.50 9.33 -22.50
C TYR A 255 1.39 8.93 -23.49
N GLY A 256 0.21 9.52 -23.31
CA GLY A 256 -0.87 9.43 -24.28
C GLY A 256 -2.04 8.63 -23.74
N ASN A 257 -3.20 9.27 -23.73
CA ASN A 257 -4.44 8.66 -23.27
C ASN A 257 -4.85 7.53 -24.22
N SER A 258 -5.24 6.38 -23.65
CA SER A 258 -5.81 5.18 -24.28
C SER A 258 -4.83 4.08 -24.71
N CYS A 259 -5.17 2.86 -24.29
CA CYS A 259 -4.67 1.63 -24.88
C CYS A 259 -5.34 1.46 -26.25
N GLU A 260 -4.88 2.16 -27.28
CA GLU A 260 -5.28 1.87 -28.66
C GLU A 260 -4.53 0.62 -29.14
N VAL A 261 -5.29 -0.40 -29.51
CA VAL A 261 -4.79 -1.51 -30.33
C VAL A 261 -4.50 -0.90 -31.69
N ASP A 262 -3.22 -0.71 -32.03
CA ASP A 262 -2.82 -0.48 -33.41
C ASP A 262 -3.11 -1.77 -34.20
N ASP A 263 -4.35 -1.93 -34.67
CA ASP A 263 -4.69 -2.80 -35.79
C ASP A 263 -4.10 -2.18 -37.05
N LYS A 264 -2.78 -2.31 -37.19
CA LYS A 264 -2.09 -2.11 -38.47
C LYS A 264 -1.29 -3.35 -38.78
N ASP A 265 -2.03 -4.33 -39.31
CA ASP A 265 -1.47 -5.30 -40.25
C ASP A 265 -0.64 -4.57 -41.32
N GLY A 266 0.63 -4.99 -41.43
CA GLY A 266 1.45 -4.76 -42.61
C GLY A 266 2.33 -3.51 -42.59
N GLU A 267 3.57 -3.64 -42.13
CA GLU A 267 4.73 -3.64 -43.03
C GLU A 267 6.04 -3.93 -42.27
N ASP A 268 6.86 -4.72 -42.94
CA ASP A 268 8.11 -5.34 -42.51
C ASP A 268 9.27 -4.32 -42.38
N SER A 269 10.02 -4.34 -41.27
CA SER A 269 11.49 -4.23 -41.33
C SER A 269 12.21 -4.46 -39.99
N PRO A 270 13.44 -5.00 -40.02
CA PRO A 270 14.03 -5.74 -38.91
C PRO A 270 14.97 -4.87 -38.07
N VAL A 271 14.94 -5.02 -36.74
CA VAL A 271 16.00 -4.48 -35.87
C VAL A 271 16.78 -5.62 -35.24
N LYS A 272 18.06 -5.66 -35.61
CA LYS A 272 19.10 -6.59 -35.15
C LYS A 272 19.15 -6.75 -33.63
N LEU A 273 19.09 -8.02 -33.21
CA LEU A 273 19.48 -8.49 -31.89
C LEU A 273 21.01 -8.39 -31.76
N ILE A 274 21.52 -7.51 -30.88
CA ILE A 274 22.91 -7.56 -30.43
C ILE A 274 22.92 -8.32 -29.11
N ILE A 275 23.36 -9.57 -29.19
CA ILE A 275 23.78 -10.37 -28.03
C ILE A 275 25.22 -9.95 -27.73
N LEU A 276 25.46 -9.45 -26.52
CA LEU A 276 26.81 -9.38 -25.97
C LEU A 276 26.94 -10.50 -24.95
N LEU A 277 27.99 -11.31 -25.19
CA LEU A 277 28.50 -12.42 -24.38
C LEU A 277 28.90 -11.96 -22.97
#